data_AF-A0A662W6U3-F1
#
_entry.id   AF-A0A662W6U3-F1
#
_cell.length_a   1.000
_cell.length_b   1.000
_cell.length_c   1.000
_cell.angle_alpha   90.00
_cell.angle_beta   90.00
_cell.angle_gamma   90.00
#
_symmetry.space_group_name_H-M   'P 1'
#
loop_
_entity.id
_entity.type
_entity.pdbx_description
1 polymer ?
#
loop_
_entity_poly.entity_id
_entity_poly.type
_entity_poly.pdbx_seq_one_letter_code
_entity_poly.pdbx_strand_id
1 'polypeptide(L)'
;MTSNFCVVLPEEIVEDMWRTHVSAKDFDRELGFALCDVNGKILRGSICEGDECRIPGEKIEFCLVGKTIGFFHSHIDSEPVPSLQDLEYGYSTGIRFECIAGLGDWDEEIVCYDLSVAKDELERIDKILDEIENIRDKYGIRSPMDILSMGFERYLKYKEEVEPLEHELDRVYERALEKLIAEGSCEI
;
A
#
# COMPACT_ATOMS: atom_id res chain seq x y z
N MET A 1 10.94 23.74 11.61
CA MET A 1 11.96 23.06 10.80
C MET A 1 11.27 21.85 10.23
N THR A 2 10.77 21.94 9.01
CA THR A 2 10.20 20.79 8.29
C THR A 2 11.39 19.90 7.94
N SER A 3 11.47 18.75 8.62
CA SER A 3 12.36 17.67 8.21
C SER A 3 11.75 17.14 6.91
N ASN A 4 12.29 17.53 5.75
CA ASN A 4 11.95 16.85 4.51
C ASN A 4 12.46 15.41 4.69
N PHE A 5 11.54 14.46 4.89
CA PHE A 5 11.88 13.06 4.84
C PHE A 5 12.47 12.78 3.46
N CYS A 6 13.65 12.18 3.41
CA CYS A 6 14.11 11.53 2.20
C CYS A 6 14.81 10.24 2.60
N VAL A 7 14.34 9.12 2.06
CA VAL A 7 14.99 7.83 2.27
C VAL A 7 16.29 7.82 1.48
N VAL A 8 17.41 7.59 2.17
CA VAL A 8 18.70 7.43 1.50
C VAL A 8 18.85 5.96 1.12
N LEU A 9 18.63 5.67 -0.15
CA LEU A 9 18.78 4.33 -0.71
C LEU A 9 20.16 4.17 -1.36
N PRO A 10 20.75 2.96 -1.32
CA PRO A 10 21.92 2.66 -2.14
C PRO A 10 21.63 2.85 -3.63
N GLU A 11 22.61 3.33 -4.40
CA GLU A 11 22.49 3.53 -5.86
C GLU A 11 22.03 2.26 -6.57
N GLU A 12 22.56 1.09 -6.20
CA GLU A 12 22.15 -0.21 -6.75
C GLU A 12 20.65 -0.51 -6.56
N ILE A 13 20.05 -0.02 -5.46
CA ILE A 13 18.62 -0.18 -5.19
C ILE A 13 17.80 0.75 -6.07
N VAL A 14 18.24 2.00 -6.23
CA VAL A 14 17.58 2.97 -7.11
C VAL A 14 17.61 2.48 -8.55
N GLU A 15 18.75 1.96 -9.03
CA GLU A 15 18.86 1.34 -10.34
C GLU A 15 17.95 0.11 -10.50
N ASP A 16 17.74 -0.68 -9.44
CA ASP A 16 16.82 -1.81 -9.45
C ASP A 16 15.35 -1.36 -9.51
N MET A 17 14.99 -0.26 -8.84
CA MET A 17 13.65 0.35 -8.93
C MET A 17 13.37 0.78 -10.37
N TRP A 18 14.28 1.55 -10.98
CA TRP A 18 14.14 1.99 -12.38
C TRP A 18 14.07 0.82 -13.36
N ARG A 19 14.89 -0.22 -13.19
CA ARG A 19 14.82 -1.43 -14.04
C ARG A 19 13.49 -2.16 -13.88
N THR A 20 12.96 -2.22 -12.67
CA THR A 20 11.67 -2.86 -12.38
C THR A 20 10.52 -2.04 -12.97
N HIS A 21 10.58 -0.71 -12.86
CA HIS A 21 9.64 0.22 -13.50
C HIS A 21 9.58 0.07 -15.03
N VAL A 22 10.75 0.09 -15.68
CA VAL A 22 10.83 -0.15 -17.14
C VAL A 22 10.26 -1.52 -17.51
N SER A 23 10.52 -2.55 -16.69
CA SER A 23 9.94 -3.87 -16.92
C SER A 23 8.43 -3.89 -16.75
N ALA A 24 7.90 -3.19 -15.74
CA ALA A 24 6.46 -3.08 -15.49
C ALA A 24 5.73 -2.50 -16.71
N LYS A 25 6.33 -1.46 -17.30
CA LYS A 25 5.88 -0.85 -18.56
C LYS A 25 5.91 -1.84 -19.73
N ASP A 26 7.04 -2.51 -19.94
CA ASP A 26 7.21 -3.45 -21.06
C ASP A 26 6.22 -4.63 -21.00
N PHE A 27 5.83 -5.02 -19.78
CA PHE A 27 4.92 -6.13 -19.53
C PHE A 27 3.46 -5.73 -19.30
N ASP A 28 3.16 -4.43 -19.26
CA ASP A 28 1.84 -3.87 -18.97
C ASP A 28 1.22 -4.48 -17.69
N ARG A 29 2.01 -4.50 -16.61
CA ARG A 29 1.62 -5.07 -15.32
C ARG A 29 2.34 -4.38 -14.15
N GLU A 30 1.73 -4.37 -12.97
CA GLU A 30 2.39 -3.92 -11.75
C GLU A 30 3.54 -4.88 -11.41
N LEU A 31 4.71 -4.34 -11.08
CA LEU A 31 5.84 -5.09 -10.55
C LEU A 31 6.36 -4.38 -9.30
N GLY A 32 6.86 -5.17 -8.36
CA GLY A 32 7.45 -4.62 -7.14
C GLY A 32 8.47 -5.54 -6.50
N PHE A 33 9.08 -5.06 -5.43
CA PHE A 33 9.94 -5.86 -4.56
C PHE A 33 10.05 -5.25 -3.16
N ALA A 34 10.36 -6.10 -2.19
CA ALA A 34 10.65 -5.64 -0.83
C ALA A 34 12.07 -5.06 -0.70
N LEU A 35 12.22 -4.14 0.25
CA LEU A 35 13.50 -3.59 0.68
C LEU A 35 13.85 -4.18 2.05
N CYS A 36 15.00 -4.83 2.12
CA CYS A 36 15.44 -5.61 3.27
C CYS A 36 16.64 -4.97 3.94
N ASP A 37 16.56 -4.72 5.26
CA ASP A 37 17.73 -4.37 6.06
C ASP A 37 18.44 -5.64 6.55
N VAL A 38 19.67 -5.84 6.06
CA VAL A 38 20.58 -6.89 6.49
C VAL A 38 21.81 -6.26 7.15
N ASN A 39 21.76 -6.13 8.47
CA ASN A 39 22.85 -5.58 9.29
C ASN A 39 23.26 -4.14 8.89
N GLY A 40 22.28 -3.26 8.66
CA GLY A 40 22.48 -1.87 8.28
C GLY A 40 22.72 -1.66 6.78
N LYS A 41 22.53 -2.70 5.97
CA LYS A 41 22.60 -2.62 4.50
C LYS A 41 21.23 -2.89 3.91
N ILE A 42 20.77 -1.98 3.06
CA ILE A 42 19.53 -2.16 2.31
C ILE A 42 19.82 -3.02 1.08
N LEU A 43 19.14 -4.14 0.97
CA LEU A 43 19.21 -5.08 -0.14
C LEU A 43 17.83 -5.29 -0.73
N ARG A 44 17.78 -5.69 -2.00
CA ARG A 44 16.56 -6.12 -2.66
C ARG A 44 16.11 -7.47 -2.12
N GLY A 45 14.82 -7.55 -1.80
CA GLY A 45 14.11 -8.77 -1.43
C GLY A 45 13.42 -9.44 -2.62
N SER A 46 12.39 -10.23 -2.30
CA SER A 46 11.59 -10.95 -3.27
C SER A 46 10.81 -10.00 -4.17
N ILE A 47 10.71 -10.38 -5.44
CA ILE A 47 9.91 -9.70 -6.47
C ILE A 47 8.47 -10.17 -6.34
N CYS A 48 7.55 -9.28 -6.64
CA CYS A 48 6.14 -9.59 -6.80
C CYS A 48 5.61 -9.06 -8.14
N GLU A 49 4.53 -9.64 -8.66
CA GLU A 49 3.90 -9.25 -9.92
C GLU A 49 2.37 -9.14 -9.77
N GLY A 50 1.77 -8.14 -10.44
CA GLY A 50 0.34 -7.88 -10.42
C GLY A 50 -0.22 -7.70 -9.01
N ASP A 51 -1.46 -8.15 -8.79
CA ASP A 51 -2.10 -8.12 -7.47
C ASP A 51 -1.36 -8.98 -6.42
N GLU A 52 -0.42 -9.86 -6.84
CA GLU A 52 0.36 -10.70 -5.92
C GLU A 52 1.40 -9.91 -5.12
N CYS A 53 1.71 -8.67 -5.50
CA CYS A 53 2.45 -7.73 -4.65
C CYS A 53 1.78 -7.46 -3.30
N ARG A 54 0.52 -7.84 -3.16
CA ARG A 54 -0.33 -7.44 -2.04
C ARG A 54 -0.95 -8.60 -1.28
N ILE A 55 -0.52 -9.87 -1.43
CA ILE A 55 -1.15 -11.01 -0.73
C ILE A 55 -0.86 -10.95 0.79
N PRO A 56 -1.84 -10.63 1.65
CA PRO A 56 -1.70 -10.70 3.10
C PRO A 56 -1.99 -12.15 3.54
N GLY A 57 -1.15 -12.72 4.41
CA GLY A 57 -1.45 -13.98 5.09
C GLY A 57 -0.76 -15.23 4.53
N GLU A 58 -0.16 -15.18 3.34
CA GLU A 58 0.96 -16.08 3.05
C GLU A 58 2.23 -15.41 3.59
N LYS A 59 2.99 -16.12 4.43
CA LYS A 59 4.32 -15.69 4.86
C LYS A 59 5.27 -15.74 3.67
N ILE A 60 5.06 -14.90 2.67
CA ILE A 60 6.09 -14.59 1.71
C ILE A 60 7.11 -13.83 2.54
N GLU A 61 8.14 -14.53 3.00
CA GLU A 61 9.33 -13.89 3.57
C GLU A 61 9.97 -13.09 2.44
N PHE A 62 9.45 -11.89 2.19
CA PHE A 62 9.99 -11.04 1.14
C PHE A 62 11.47 -10.78 1.37
N CYS A 63 11.89 -10.79 2.64
CA CYS A 63 13.29 -10.87 3.06
C CYS A 63 13.60 -12.25 3.63
N LEU A 64 14.31 -13.09 2.87
CA LEU A 64 14.84 -14.39 3.37
C LEU A 64 15.85 -14.21 4.51
N VAL A 65 16.51 -13.04 4.55
CA VAL A 65 17.44 -12.64 5.59
C VAL A 65 17.20 -11.16 5.88
N GLY A 66 17.22 -10.79 7.17
CA GLY A 66 17.04 -9.41 7.59
C GLY A 66 15.58 -9.04 7.90
N LYS A 67 15.31 -7.74 7.97
CA LYS A 67 13.98 -7.19 8.24
C LYS A 67 13.46 -6.45 7.00
N THR A 68 12.22 -6.67 6.62
CA THR A 68 11.54 -5.79 5.65
C THR A 68 11.40 -4.39 6.24
N ILE A 69 11.92 -3.39 5.54
CA ILE A 69 11.88 -1.99 5.96
C ILE A 69 11.07 -1.10 5.03
N GLY A 70 10.79 -1.56 3.82
CA GLY A 70 9.99 -0.84 2.85
C GLY A 70 9.64 -1.71 1.65
N PHE A 71 8.85 -1.15 0.75
CA PHE A 71 8.49 -1.76 -0.53
C PHE A 71 8.68 -0.78 -1.67
N PHE A 72 8.90 -1.34 -2.85
CA PHE A 72 8.77 -0.64 -4.11
C PHE A 72 7.75 -1.35 -4.97
N HIS A 73 6.87 -0.61 -5.64
CA HIS A 73 6.03 -1.13 -6.71
C HIS A 73 5.65 -0.05 -7.73
N SER A 74 5.23 -0.49 -8.92
CA SER A 74 4.72 0.39 -9.97
C SER A 74 3.19 0.41 -9.99
N HIS A 75 2.61 1.56 -10.30
CA HIS A 75 1.19 1.78 -10.55
C HIS A 75 0.94 1.94 -12.05
N ILE A 76 0.03 1.15 -12.63
CA ILE A 76 -0.35 1.27 -14.04
C ILE A 76 -1.34 2.43 -14.21
N ASP A 77 -1.09 3.33 -15.17
CA ASP A 77 -1.96 4.45 -15.55
C ASP A 77 -2.45 5.31 -14.38
N SER A 78 -1.63 5.46 -13.34
CA SER A 78 -1.98 6.24 -12.14
C SER A 78 -0.77 6.98 -11.57
N GLU A 79 -1.08 8.04 -10.83
CA GLU A 79 -0.10 8.83 -10.09
C GLU A 79 0.69 7.93 -9.11
N PRO A 80 1.96 8.26 -8.83
CA PRO A 80 2.80 7.53 -7.88
C PRO A 80 2.39 7.79 -6.43
N VAL A 81 1.10 7.71 -6.11
CA VAL A 81 0.51 7.97 -4.78
C VAL A 81 0.01 6.66 -4.18
N PRO A 82 0.22 6.40 -2.87
CA PRO A 82 -0.24 5.17 -2.24
C PRO A 82 -1.76 5.01 -2.34
N SER A 83 -2.22 3.83 -2.72
CA SER A 83 -3.62 3.44 -2.60
C SER A 83 -3.98 3.13 -1.15
N LEU A 84 -5.28 2.99 -0.85
CA LEU A 84 -5.73 2.56 0.48
C LEU A 84 -5.12 1.20 0.88
N GLN A 85 -5.00 0.28 -0.09
CA GLN A 85 -4.41 -1.04 0.15
C GLN A 85 -2.92 -0.96 0.46
N ASP A 86 -2.18 -0.08 -0.23
CA ASP A 86 -0.76 0.14 0.02
C ASP A 86 -0.54 0.64 1.47
N LEU A 87 -1.37 1.58 1.91
CA LEU A 87 -1.34 2.12 3.27
C LEU A 87 -1.70 1.07 4.35
N GLU A 88 -2.74 0.27 4.12
CA GLU A 88 -3.16 -0.83 5.00
C GLU A 88 -2.05 -1.89 5.12
N TYR A 89 -1.52 -2.32 3.97
CA TYR A 89 -0.44 -3.30 3.92
C TYR A 89 0.82 -2.78 4.60
N GLY A 90 1.18 -1.52 4.32
CA GLY A 90 2.34 -0.87 4.90
C GLY A 90 2.27 -0.80 6.44
N TYR A 91 1.10 -0.44 6.96
CA TYR A 91 0.85 -0.40 8.41
C TYR A 91 0.88 -1.79 9.05
N SER A 92 0.12 -2.74 8.50
CA SER A 92 -0.02 -4.10 9.06
C SER A 92 1.28 -4.91 9.04
N THR A 93 2.16 -4.65 8.05
CA THR A 93 3.49 -5.27 7.97
C THR A 93 4.57 -4.51 8.75
N GLY A 94 4.25 -3.31 9.23
CA GLY A 94 5.18 -2.47 10.01
C GLY A 94 6.40 -2.01 9.22
N ILE A 95 6.26 -1.86 7.90
CA ILE A 95 7.29 -1.22 7.07
C ILE A 95 7.36 0.27 7.37
N ARG A 96 8.51 0.87 7.07
CA ARG A 96 8.77 2.28 7.37
C ARG A 96 8.34 3.18 6.22
N PHE A 97 8.61 2.77 4.98
CA PHE A 97 8.36 3.60 3.81
C PHE A 97 7.98 2.75 2.60
N GLU A 98 7.32 3.38 1.65
CA GLU A 98 6.87 2.77 0.42
C GLU A 98 7.24 3.66 -0.76
N CYS A 99 7.79 3.06 -1.82
CA CYS A 99 8.25 3.75 -3.01
C CYS A 99 7.39 3.34 -4.19
N ILE A 100 6.80 4.31 -4.89
CA ILE A 100 5.85 4.05 -5.95
C ILE A 100 6.35 4.72 -7.23
N ALA A 101 6.37 3.95 -8.31
CA ALA A 101 6.59 4.49 -9.65
C ALA A 101 5.24 4.62 -10.37
N GLY A 102 4.97 5.78 -10.98
CA GLY A 102 3.78 5.97 -11.81
C GLY A 102 4.08 5.59 -13.26
N LEU A 103 3.17 4.86 -13.92
CA LEU A 103 3.26 4.58 -15.35
C LEU A 103 2.39 5.55 -16.17
N GLY A 104 2.74 5.76 -17.44
CA GLY A 104 2.03 6.62 -18.37
C GLY A 104 2.54 8.06 -18.32
N ASP A 105 1.68 9.02 -18.01
CA ASP A 105 2.06 10.44 -17.91
C ASP A 105 3.07 10.73 -16.76
N TRP A 106 3.31 9.75 -15.90
CA TRP A 106 4.16 9.80 -14.70
C TRP A 106 5.44 8.96 -14.82
N ASP A 107 5.76 8.48 -16.03
CA ASP A 107 6.82 7.49 -16.31
C ASP A 107 8.24 7.87 -15.82
N GLU A 108 8.47 9.12 -15.44
CA GLU A 108 9.77 9.65 -15.01
C GLU A 108 9.86 9.89 -13.49
N GLU A 109 8.90 9.40 -12.70
CA GLU A 109 8.84 9.67 -11.25
C GLU A 109 8.78 8.39 -10.41
N ILE A 110 9.69 8.31 -9.44
CA ILE A 110 9.60 7.37 -8.31
C ILE A 110 9.50 8.20 -7.03
N VAL A 111 8.41 8.03 -6.29
CA VAL A 111 8.15 8.79 -5.06
C VAL A 111 8.12 7.84 -3.87
N CYS A 112 8.91 8.13 -2.85
CA CYS A 112 8.93 7.38 -1.60
C CYS A 112 8.23 8.13 -0.47
N TYR A 113 7.40 7.43 0.29
CA TYR A 113 6.55 7.94 1.36
C TYR A 113 6.94 7.38 2.73
N ASP A 114 7.22 8.23 3.72
CA ASP A 114 7.39 7.81 5.13
C ASP A 114 6.04 7.57 5.79
N LEU A 115 5.68 6.31 5.98
CA LEU A 115 4.40 5.95 6.57
C LEU A 115 4.28 6.41 8.04
N SER A 116 5.40 6.71 8.71
CA SER A 116 5.36 7.17 10.10
C SER A 116 4.72 8.56 10.27
N VAL A 117 4.68 9.40 9.24
CA VAL A 117 4.06 10.75 9.35
C VAL A 117 2.54 10.69 9.43
N ALA A 118 1.93 9.64 8.85
CA ALA A 118 0.49 9.41 8.84
C ALA A 118 0.06 8.30 9.81
N LYS A 119 0.92 7.92 10.77
CA LYS A 119 0.71 6.76 11.64
C LYS A 119 -0.66 6.74 12.33
N ASP A 120 -1.12 7.89 12.82
CA ASP A 120 -2.40 7.99 13.53
C ASP A 120 -3.59 7.74 12.59
N GLU A 121 -3.50 8.22 11.35
CA GLU A 121 -4.48 7.95 10.29
C GLU A 121 -4.44 6.47 9.87
N LEU A 122 -3.24 5.90 9.71
CA LEU A 122 -3.07 4.48 9.35
C LEU A 122 -3.66 3.54 10.42
N GLU A 123 -3.42 3.82 11.71
CA GLU A 123 -4.05 3.07 12.81
C GLU A 123 -5.58 3.19 12.80
N ARG A 124 -6.11 4.31 12.30
CA ARG A 124 -7.56 4.49 12.18
C ARG A 124 -8.13 3.77 10.96
N ILE A 125 -7.42 3.74 9.83
CA ILE A 125 -7.76 2.94 8.66
C ILE A 125 -7.88 1.47 9.05
N ASP A 126 -6.86 0.93 9.71
CA ASP A 126 -6.80 -0.46 10.19
C ASP A 126 -8.03 -0.83 11.05
N LYS A 127 -8.37 0.01 12.04
CA LYS A 127 -9.56 -0.19 12.89
C LYS A 127 -10.88 -0.16 12.12
N ILE A 128 -11.01 0.75 11.15
CA ILE A 128 -12.24 0.85 10.35
C ILE A 128 -12.38 -0.39 9.47
N LEU A 129 -11.30 -0.87 8.87
CA LEU A 129 -11.29 -2.08 8.05
C LEU A 129 -11.65 -3.32 8.88
N ASP A 130 -11.09 -3.45 10.09
CA ASP A 130 -11.47 -4.49 11.07
C ASP A 130 -12.97 -4.42 11.40
N GLU A 131 -13.53 -3.23 11.62
CA GLU A 131 -14.97 -3.07 11.89
C GLU A 131 -15.83 -3.49 10.68
N ILE A 132 -15.43 -3.10 9.47
CA ILE A 132 -16.10 -3.53 8.22
C ILE A 132 -16.03 -5.05 8.07
N GLU A 133 -14.89 -5.68 8.34
CA GLU A 133 -14.73 -7.14 8.28
C GLU A 133 -15.62 -7.84 9.31
N ASN A 134 -15.68 -7.34 10.55
CA ASN A 134 -16.58 -7.86 11.58
C ASN A 134 -18.06 -7.79 11.15
N ILE A 135 -18.47 -6.72 10.46
CA ILE A 135 -19.81 -6.62 9.90
C ILE A 135 -19.99 -7.63 8.76
N ARG A 136 -19.02 -7.76 7.85
CA ARG A 136 -19.09 -8.77 6.78
C ARG A 136 -19.27 -10.18 7.35
N ASP A 137 -18.56 -10.53 8.41
CA ASP A 137 -18.68 -11.80 9.11
C ASP A 137 -20.04 -12.00 9.78
N LYS A 138 -20.57 -10.96 10.45
CA LYS A 138 -21.93 -10.95 11.01
C LYS A 138 -22.99 -11.27 9.94
N TYR A 139 -22.76 -10.81 8.71
CA TYR A 139 -23.64 -11.08 7.56
C TYR A 139 -23.20 -12.31 6.73
N GLY A 140 -22.16 -13.03 7.11
CA GLY A 140 -21.67 -14.22 6.42
C GLY A 140 -21.20 -13.94 4.98
N ILE A 141 -20.67 -12.74 4.72
CA ILE A 141 -20.19 -12.28 3.41
C ILE A 141 -18.72 -12.65 3.28
N ARG A 142 -18.41 -13.64 2.45
CA ARG A 142 -17.03 -14.08 2.17
C ARG A 142 -16.53 -13.64 0.81
N SER A 143 -17.45 -13.30 -0.08
CA SER A 143 -17.17 -12.82 -1.42
C SER A 143 -18.16 -11.74 -1.85
N PRO A 144 -17.82 -10.91 -2.85
CA PRO A 144 -18.77 -9.96 -3.44
C PRO A 144 -20.07 -10.62 -3.94
N MET A 145 -20.02 -11.89 -4.36
CA MET A 145 -21.20 -12.64 -4.81
C MET A 145 -22.21 -12.89 -3.69
N ASP A 146 -21.77 -13.01 -2.44
CA ASP A 146 -22.67 -13.20 -1.30
C ASP A 146 -23.58 -11.98 -1.11
N ILE A 147 -23.06 -10.78 -1.39
CA ILE A 147 -23.84 -9.53 -1.35
C ILE A 147 -24.94 -9.55 -2.40
N LEU A 148 -24.61 -9.98 -3.63
CA LEU A 148 -25.57 -10.06 -4.73
C LEU A 148 -26.65 -11.12 -4.50
N SER A 149 -26.31 -12.19 -3.80
CA SER A 149 -27.25 -13.25 -3.42
C SER A 149 -28.08 -12.92 -2.18
N MET A 150 -27.77 -11.82 -1.52
CA MET A 150 -28.42 -11.40 -0.29
C MET A 150 -29.85 -10.93 -0.57
N GLY A 151 -30.81 -11.37 0.25
CA GLY A 151 -32.17 -10.82 0.18
C GLY A 151 -32.17 -9.31 0.45
N PHE A 152 -33.01 -8.56 -0.26
CA PHE A 152 -33.00 -7.09 -0.27
C PHE A 152 -33.06 -6.45 1.13
N GLU A 153 -33.92 -6.94 2.03
CA GLU A 153 -34.00 -6.42 3.41
C GLU A 153 -32.72 -6.63 4.22
N ARG A 154 -32.03 -7.75 3.98
CA ARG A 154 -30.76 -8.07 4.65
C ARG A 154 -29.64 -7.20 4.08
N TYR A 155 -29.64 -6.97 2.77
CA TYR A 155 -28.72 -6.05 2.11
C TYR A 155 -28.86 -4.62 2.65
N LEU A 156 -30.09 -4.12 2.82
CA LEU A 156 -30.30 -2.78 3.36
C LEU A 156 -29.71 -2.62 4.76
N LYS A 157 -29.91 -3.59 5.65
CA LYS A 157 -29.32 -3.56 7.01
C LYS A 157 -27.80 -3.64 7.00
N TYR A 158 -27.23 -4.49 6.13
CA TYR A 158 -25.79 -4.54 5.92
C TYR A 158 -25.25 -3.17 5.48
N LYS A 159 -25.91 -2.55 4.49
CA LYS A 159 -25.50 -1.25 3.95
C LYS A 159 -25.62 -0.13 5.00
N GLU A 160 -26.70 -0.09 5.77
CA GLU A 160 -26.88 0.87 6.87
C GLU A 160 -25.76 0.81 7.91
N GLU A 161 -25.17 -0.37 8.14
CA GLU A 161 -24.05 -0.55 9.07
C GLU A 161 -22.69 -0.22 8.44
N VAL A 162 -22.46 -0.56 7.17
CA VAL A 162 -21.15 -0.42 6.50
C VAL A 162 -20.95 0.96 5.86
N GLU A 163 -21.97 1.56 5.25
CA GLU A 163 -21.86 2.83 4.50
C GLU A 163 -21.28 3.99 5.34
N PRO A 164 -21.63 4.17 6.64
CA PRO A 164 -20.99 5.18 7.47
C PRO A 164 -19.48 4.96 7.68
N LEU A 165 -19.06 3.69 7.76
CA LEU A 165 -17.65 3.31 7.93
C LEU A 165 -16.86 3.52 6.64
N GLU A 166 -17.43 3.16 5.47
CA GLU A 166 -16.82 3.45 4.16
C GLU A 166 -16.60 4.96 3.97
N HIS A 167 -17.58 5.79 4.33
CA HIS A 167 -17.43 7.25 4.30
C HIS A 167 -16.43 7.80 5.31
N GLU A 168 -16.23 7.12 6.44
CA GLU A 168 -15.18 7.48 7.37
C GLU A 168 -13.80 7.08 6.83
N LEU A 169 -13.69 5.89 6.26
CA LEU A 169 -12.49 5.35 5.64
C LEU A 169 -11.96 6.30 4.56
N ASP A 170 -12.81 6.73 3.63
CA ASP A 170 -12.46 7.69 2.57
C ASP A 170 -11.84 8.98 3.17
N ARG A 171 -12.47 9.55 4.20
CA ARG A 171 -12.00 10.80 4.85
C ARG A 171 -10.71 10.61 5.64
N VAL A 172 -10.46 9.43 6.19
CA VAL A 172 -9.22 9.13 6.91
C VAL A 172 -8.09 8.91 5.91
N TYR A 173 -8.39 8.19 4.83
CA TYR A 173 -7.49 7.97 3.71
C TYR A 173 -7.02 9.27 3.06
N GLU A 174 -7.94 10.17 2.70
CA GLU A 174 -7.60 11.48 2.13
C GLU A 174 -6.65 12.28 3.04
N ARG A 175 -6.90 12.28 4.36
CA ARG A 175 -6.03 12.96 5.33
C ARG A 175 -4.66 12.28 5.46
N ALA A 176 -4.60 10.95 5.37
CA ALA A 176 -3.34 10.23 5.36
C ALA A 176 -2.50 10.63 4.14
N LEU A 177 -3.12 10.67 2.97
CA LEU A 177 -2.47 11.11 1.73
C LEU A 177 -2.00 12.56 1.79
N GLU A 178 -2.83 13.48 2.26
CA GLU A 178 -2.44 14.89 2.41
C GLU A 178 -1.18 15.03 3.27
N LYS A 179 -1.09 14.30 4.39
CA LYS A 179 0.10 14.29 5.25
C LYS A 179 1.31 13.68 4.55
N LEU A 180 1.13 12.53 3.90
CA LEU A 180 2.21 11.83 3.20
C LEU A 180 2.78 12.69 2.08
N ILE A 181 1.92 13.32 1.28
CA ILE A 181 2.34 14.21 0.18
C ILE A 181 3.02 15.46 0.73
N ALA A 182 2.47 16.10 1.77
CA ALA A 182 2.99 17.37 2.28
C ALA A 182 4.28 17.25 3.11
N GLU A 183 4.46 16.14 3.84
CA GLU A 183 5.51 16.01 4.86
C GLU A 183 6.36 14.75 4.73
N GLY A 184 5.85 13.71 4.06
CA GLY A 184 6.44 12.38 4.03
C GLY A 184 6.98 11.95 2.67
N SER A 185 6.93 12.78 1.63
CA SER A 185 7.29 12.40 0.26
C SER A 185 8.69 12.85 -0.15
N CYS A 186 9.38 12.03 -0.96
CA CYS A 186 10.62 12.38 -1.65
C CYS A 186 10.66 11.72 -3.03
N GLU A 187 10.93 12.52 -4.06
CA GLU A 187 11.27 12.01 -5.40
C GLU A 187 12.72 11.51 -5.42
N ILE A 188 12.97 10.38 -6.11
CA ILE A 188 14.28 9.72 -6.23
C ILE A 188 14.79 9.72 -7.67
#